data_AF-A0A1Q3CBR5-F1
#
_entry.id   AF-A0A1Q3CBR5-F1
#
_cell.length_a   1.000
_cell.length_b   1.000
_cell.length_c   1.000
_cell.angle_alpha   90.00
_cell.angle_beta   90.00
_cell.angle_gamma   90.00
#
_symmetry.space_group_name_H-M   'P 1'
#
loop_
_entity.id
_entity.type
_entity.pdbx_description
1 polymer ?
#
loop_
_entity_poly.entity_id
_entity_poly.type
_entity_poly.pdbx_seq_one_letter_code
_entity_poly.pdbx_strand_id
1 'polypeptide(L)'
;KPENEFNHISSCDTAKEMWDLLEVTYEGTNQVKESKISMLVHEYELFLMHDNECISDMFTRFTRIVNSLKNIGKSYSNQELIRKILRCLSRSWTPKVTAIEEAKDLSTLPLEQLLGSLMMHETSMKSHEHVDAKKKKTIALRAS
;
A
#
# COMPACT_ATOMS: atom_id res chain seq x y z
N LYS A 1 18.95 29.43 2.50
CA LYS A 1 19.55 30.69 1.99
C LYS A 1 18.40 31.69 1.85
N PRO A 2 18.20 32.61 2.80
CA PRO A 2 17.02 33.49 2.86
C PRO A 2 17.00 34.58 1.78
N GLU A 3 18.16 34.91 1.19
CA GLU A 3 18.30 36.01 0.21
C GLU A 3 17.55 35.80 -1.10
N ASN A 4 17.26 34.55 -1.48
CA ASN A 4 16.56 34.25 -2.73
C ASN A 4 15.03 34.37 -2.59
N GLU A 5 14.51 34.19 -1.38
CA GLU A 5 13.08 34.36 -1.08
C GLU A 5 12.74 35.86 -0.96
N PHE A 6 13.60 36.65 -0.33
CA PHE A 6 13.38 38.09 -0.15
C PHE A 6 13.31 38.86 -1.48
N ASN A 7 14.16 38.51 -2.46
CA ASN A 7 14.16 39.14 -3.79
C ASN A 7 12.95 38.77 -4.65
N HIS A 8 12.33 37.60 -4.40
CA HIS A 8 11.12 37.17 -5.12
C HIS A 8 9.85 37.75 -4.49
N ILE A 9 9.87 37.96 -3.18
CA ILE A 9 8.81 38.57 -2.40
C ILE A 9 8.79 40.10 -2.61
N SER A 10 9.95 40.75 -2.77
CA SER A 10 10.04 42.20 -2.99
C SER A 10 9.56 42.67 -4.36
N SER A 11 9.31 41.75 -5.31
CA SER A 11 8.74 42.06 -6.63
C SER A 11 7.22 41.95 -6.69
N CYS A 12 6.56 41.58 -5.59
CA CYS A 12 5.10 41.52 -5.51
C CYS A 12 4.56 42.91 -5.10
N ASP A 13 3.65 43.48 -5.90
CA ASP A 13 3.07 44.80 -5.64
C ASP A 13 1.88 44.73 -4.68
N THR A 14 1.30 43.53 -4.52
CA THR A 14 0.15 43.31 -3.65
C THR A 14 0.37 42.20 -2.62
N ALA A 15 -0.27 42.33 -1.46
CA ALA A 15 -0.31 41.28 -0.44
C ALA A 15 -0.87 39.95 -0.99
N LYS A 16 -1.74 40.01 -2.00
CA LYS A 16 -2.29 38.83 -2.68
C LYS A 16 -1.23 38.09 -3.48
N GLU A 17 -0.46 38.76 -4.33
CA GLU A 17 0.62 38.15 -5.10
C GLU A 17 1.71 37.54 -4.19
N MET A 18 1.99 38.23 -3.09
CA MET A 18 2.94 37.76 -2.08
C MET A 18 2.44 36.48 -1.39
N TRP A 19 1.12 36.36 -1.17
CA TRP A 19 0.48 35.16 -0.63
C TRP A 19 0.40 34.03 -1.65
N ASP A 20 0.01 34.31 -2.89
CA ASP A 20 -0.03 33.34 -3.99
C ASP A 20 1.38 32.76 -4.26
N LEU A 21 2.42 33.59 -4.19
CA LEU A 21 3.82 33.15 -4.35
C LEU A 21 4.28 32.26 -3.19
N LEU A 22 3.93 32.62 -1.96
CA LEU A 22 4.23 31.81 -0.78
C LEU A 22 3.48 30.46 -0.83
N GLU A 23 2.21 30.45 -1.24
CA GLU A 23 1.43 29.24 -1.46
C GLU A 23 2.09 28.33 -2.51
N VAL A 24 2.51 28.88 -3.65
CA VAL A 24 3.21 28.11 -4.69
C VAL A 24 4.57 27.59 -4.21
N THR A 25 5.31 28.38 -3.44
CA THR A 25 6.68 28.03 -3.00
C THR A 25 6.67 26.98 -1.88
N TYR A 26 5.71 27.06 -0.96
CA TYR A 26 5.65 26.17 0.21
C TYR A 26 4.66 25.01 0.04
N GLU A 27 3.55 25.19 -0.66
CA GLU A 27 2.55 24.13 -0.89
C GLU A 27 2.62 23.48 -2.28
N GLY A 28 3.34 24.12 -3.22
CA GLY A 28 3.35 23.73 -4.63
C GLY A 28 2.12 24.22 -5.38
N THR A 29 2.21 24.32 -6.71
CA THR A 29 1.05 24.67 -7.54
C THR A 29 -0.02 23.56 -7.46
N ASN A 30 -1.29 23.92 -7.69
CA ASN A 30 -2.37 22.94 -7.81
C ASN A 30 -2.04 21.82 -8.82
N GLN A 31 -1.30 22.14 -9.88
CA GLN A 31 -0.84 21.15 -10.87
C GLN A 31 0.16 20.13 -10.28
N VAL A 32 1.06 20.55 -9.40
CA VAL A 32 1.99 19.65 -8.69
C VAL A 32 1.24 18.77 -7.70
N LYS A 33 0.26 19.33 -6.97
CA LYS A 33 -0.61 18.57 -6.06
C LYS A 33 -1.39 17.49 -6.83
N GLU A 34 -2.04 17.85 -7.94
CA GLU A 34 -2.77 16.92 -8.81
C GLU A 34 -1.86 15.84 -9.41
N SER A 35 -0.66 16.21 -9.88
CA SER A 35 0.30 15.24 -10.40
C SER A 35 0.72 14.22 -9.33
N LYS A 36 0.93 14.67 -8.08
CA LYS A 36 1.28 13.80 -6.96
C LYS A 36 0.15 12.85 -6.58
N ILE A 37 -1.10 13.34 -6.56
CA ILE A 37 -2.29 12.49 -6.37
C ILE A 37 -2.35 11.44 -7.48
N SER A 38 -2.21 11.85 -8.75
CA SER A 38 -2.28 10.93 -9.89
C SER A 38 -1.22 9.83 -9.79
N MET A 39 0.02 10.16 -9.42
CA MET A 39 1.09 9.19 -9.22
C MET A 39 0.78 8.19 -8.11
N LEU A 40 0.30 8.66 -6.96
CA LEU A 40 -0.04 7.80 -5.82
C LEU A 40 -1.26 6.93 -6.09
N VAL A 41 -2.25 7.45 -6.83
CA VAL A 41 -3.41 6.68 -7.29
C VAL A 41 -2.96 5.57 -8.22
N HIS A 42 -2.05 5.86 -9.13
CA HIS A 42 -1.48 4.85 -10.02
C HIS A 42 -0.69 3.77 -9.24
N GLU A 43 0.14 4.17 -8.27
CA GLU A 43 0.85 3.24 -7.38
C GLU A 43 -0.13 2.36 -6.60
N TYR A 44 -1.23 2.93 -6.11
CA TYR A 44 -2.30 2.19 -5.44
C TYR A 44 -2.99 1.22 -6.40
N GLU A 45 -3.38 1.66 -7.60
CA GLU A 45 -4.10 0.83 -8.58
C GLU A 45 -3.27 -0.37 -9.05
N LEU A 46 -1.98 -0.16 -9.33
CA LEU A 46 -1.04 -1.20 -9.74
C LEU A 46 -0.42 -1.99 -8.58
N PHE A 47 -0.77 -1.67 -7.34
CA PHE A 47 -0.23 -2.36 -6.17
C PHE A 47 -0.49 -3.86 -6.26
N LEU A 48 0.57 -4.65 -6.10
CA LEU A 48 0.56 -6.11 -6.06
C LEU A 48 1.60 -6.58 -5.02
N MET A 49 1.30 -7.70 -4.39
CA MET A 49 2.25 -8.42 -3.53
C MET A 49 3.43 -8.92 -4.37
N HIS A 50 4.65 -8.76 -3.86
CA HIS A 50 5.84 -9.29 -4.52
C HIS A 50 6.11 -10.77 -4.15
N ASP A 51 6.82 -11.51 -5.00
CA ASP A 51 7.03 -12.97 -4.83
C ASP A 51 7.76 -13.38 -3.54
N ASN A 52 8.64 -12.52 -3.01
CA ASN A 52 9.44 -12.79 -1.80
C ASN A 52 9.07 -11.88 -0.62
N GLU A 53 7.90 -11.26 -0.69
CA GLU A 53 7.43 -10.33 0.33
C GLU A 53 6.52 -11.04 1.32
N CYS A 54 6.66 -10.75 2.62
CA CYS A 54 5.71 -11.26 3.60
C CYS A 54 4.47 -10.34 3.71
N ILE A 55 3.37 -10.87 4.24
CA ILE A 55 2.13 -10.11 4.45
C ILE A 55 2.35 -8.84 5.27
N SER A 56 3.25 -8.86 6.27
CA SER A 56 3.57 -7.67 7.05
C SER A 56 4.19 -6.57 6.20
N ASP A 57 5.20 -6.92 5.40
CA ASP A 57 5.93 -5.98 4.55
C ASP A 57 5.02 -5.37 3.47
N MET A 58 4.20 -6.22 2.84
CA MET A 58 3.20 -5.80 1.87
C MET A 58 2.21 -4.82 2.50
N PHE A 59 1.71 -5.14 3.70
CA PHE A 59 0.75 -4.29 4.40
C PHE A 59 1.36 -2.94 4.83
N THR A 60 2.63 -2.91 5.25
CA THR A 60 3.35 -1.67 5.55
C THR A 60 3.46 -0.78 4.31
N ARG A 61 3.82 -1.34 3.15
CA ARG A 61 3.87 -0.58 1.89
C ARG A 61 2.51 -0.07 1.45
N PHE A 62 1.49 -0.92 1.55
CA PHE A 62 0.12 -0.56 1.23
C PHE A 62 -0.36 0.62 2.10
N THR A 63 -0.13 0.53 3.41
CA THR A 63 -0.49 1.57 4.38
C THR A 63 0.25 2.87 4.12
N ARG A 64 1.52 2.82 3.70
CA ARG A 64 2.29 4.02 3.30
C ARG A 64 1.60 4.77 2.14
N ILE A 65 1.14 4.05 1.12
CA ILE A 65 0.46 4.65 -0.05
C ILE A 65 -0.89 5.25 0.38
N VAL A 66 -1.69 4.49 1.13
CA VAL A 66 -3.02 4.93 1.61
C VAL A 66 -2.91 6.16 2.51
N ASN A 67 -1.94 6.18 3.43
CA ASN A 67 -1.70 7.34 4.29
C ASN A 67 -1.23 8.55 3.48
N SER A 68 -0.38 8.34 2.47
CA SER A 68 0.06 9.42 1.58
C SER A 68 -1.11 10.03 0.81
N LEU A 69 -2.02 9.21 0.30
CA LEU A 69 -3.25 9.66 -0.37
C LEU A 69 -4.17 10.40 0.61
N LYS A 70 -4.36 9.87 1.82
CA LYS A 70 -5.18 10.49 2.87
C LYS A 70 -4.68 11.87 3.26
N ASN A 71 -3.36 12.04 3.37
CA ASN A 71 -2.73 13.32 3.71
C ASN A 71 -2.93 14.41 2.63
N ILE A 72 -3.23 14.02 1.39
CA ILE A 72 -3.46 14.93 0.27
C ILE A 72 -4.97 15.01 -0.05
N GLY A 73 -5.82 14.47 0.83
CA GLY A 73 -7.29 14.60 0.75
C GLY A 73 -8.02 13.46 0.06
N LYS A 74 -7.34 12.41 -0.42
CA LYS A 74 -7.98 11.23 -1.01
C LYS A 74 -8.00 10.06 -0.03
N SER A 75 -9.16 9.72 0.49
CA SER A 75 -9.35 8.61 1.42
C SER A 75 -10.13 7.45 0.77
N TYR A 76 -9.94 6.25 1.32
CA TYR A 76 -10.69 5.05 0.95
C TYR A 76 -11.38 4.49 2.19
N SER A 77 -12.57 3.95 2.02
CA SER A 77 -13.29 3.22 3.07
C SER A 77 -12.55 1.93 3.44
N ASN A 78 -12.76 1.46 4.67
CA ASN A 78 -12.19 0.19 5.13
C ASN A 78 -12.53 -0.98 4.19
N GLN A 79 -13.75 -0.98 3.65
CA GLN A 79 -14.23 -2.00 2.72
C GLN A 79 -13.45 -1.98 1.38
N GLU A 80 -13.16 -0.79 0.84
CA GLU A 80 -12.34 -0.64 -0.36
C GLU A 80 -10.91 -1.13 -0.12
N LEU A 81 -10.33 -0.80 1.03
CA LEU A 81 -8.99 -1.24 1.41
C LEU A 81 -8.90 -2.76 1.53
N ILE A 82 -9.89 -3.40 2.17
CA ILE A 82 -9.96 -4.86 2.32
C ILE A 82 -10.04 -5.55 0.95
N ARG A 83 -10.96 -5.09 0.10
CA ARG A 83 -11.09 -5.65 -1.26
C ARG A 83 -9.82 -5.44 -2.07
N LYS A 84 -9.18 -4.29 -1.92
CA LYS A 84 -7.92 -4.01 -2.60
C LYS A 84 -6.84 -4.97 -2.16
N ILE A 85 -6.62 -5.14 -0.85
CA ILE A 85 -5.63 -6.09 -0.31
C ILE A 85 -5.87 -7.50 -0.85
N LEU A 86 -7.10 -8.01 -0.78
CA LEU A 86 -7.45 -9.36 -1.25
C LEU A 86 -7.13 -9.56 -2.75
N ARG A 87 -7.37 -8.53 -3.59
CA ARG A 87 -7.05 -8.57 -5.02
C ARG A 87 -5.56 -8.46 -5.33
N CYS A 88 -4.77 -7.90 -4.41
CA CYS A 88 -3.32 -7.69 -4.60
C CYS A 88 -2.48 -8.90 -4.17
N LEU A 89 -3.08 -9.87 -3.46
CA LEU A 89 -2.40 -11.10 -3.06
C LEU A 89 -2.03 -11.95 -4.28
N SER A 90 -0.92 -12.67 -4.19
CA SER A 90 -0.47 -13.56 -5.26
C SER A 90 -1.41 -14.76 -5.42
N ARG A 91 -1.34 -15.44 -6.58
CA ARG A 91 -2.26 -16.54 -6.94
C ARG A 91 -2.27 -17.70 -5.95
N SER A 92 -1.20 -17.90 -5.18
CA SER A 92 -1.15 -18.94 -4.14
C SER A 92 -2.15 -18.70 -3.01
N TRP A 93 -2.63 -17.46 -2.85
CA TRP A 93 -3.61 -17.08 -1.83
C TRP A 93 -5.06 -17.24 -2.28
N THR A 94 -5.33 -17.58 -3.55
CA THR A 94 -6.69 -17.69 -4.09
C THR A 94 -7.63 -18.53 -3.21
N PRO A 95 -7.25 -19.75 -2.73
CA PRO A 95 -8.13 -20.53 -1.87
C PRO A 95 -8.51 -19.82 -0.56
N LYS A 96 -7.55 -19.08 0.02
CA LYS A 96 -7.76 -18.33 1.26
C LYS A 96 -8.64 -17.10 1.03
N VAL A 97 -8.45 -16.41 -0.10
CA VAL A 97 -9.29 -15.27 -0.50
C VAL A 97 -10.74 -15.71 -0.66
N THR A 98 -11.00 -16.77 -1.43
CA THR A 98 -12.35 -17.30 -1.62
C THR A 98 -13.01 -17.68 -0.30
N ALA A 99 -12.30 -18.37 0.59
CA ALA A 99 -12.83 -18.73 1.90
C ALA A 99 -13.17 -17.50 2.78
N ILE A 100 -12.42 -16.40 2.67
CA ILE A 100 -12.73 -15.15 3.39
C ILE A 100 -13.98 -14.49 2.79
N GLU A 101 -14.08 -14.43 1.47
CA GLU A 101 -15.21 -13.82 0.77
C GLU A 101 -16.52 -14.58 1.01
N GLU A 102 -16.47 -15.89 1.14
CA GLU A 102 -17.64 -16.74 1.46
C GLU A 102 -18.03 -16.69 2.94
N ALA A 103 -17.05 -16.65 3.84
CA ALA A 103 -17.30 -16.78 5.28
C ALA A 103 -17.58 -15.46 6.00
N LYS A 104 -17.16 -14.32 5.43
CA LYS A 104 -17.22 -13.02 6.11
C LYS A 104 -17.80 -11.93 5.23
N ASP A 105 -18.63 -11.09 5.83
CA ASP A 105 -19.02 -9.83 5.20
C ASP A 105 -17.86 -8.82 5.23
N LEU A 106 -17.29 -8.56 4.05
CA LEU A 106 -16.18 -7.62 3.89
C LEU A 106 -16.53 -6.18 4.28
N SER A 107 -17.81 -5.83 4.39
CA SER A 107 -18.24 -4.50 4.83
C SER A 107 -18.09 -4.28 6.34
N THR A 108 -18.13 -5.35 7.13
CA THR A 108 -18.04 -5.29 8.61
C THR A 108 -16.72 -5.81 9.15
N LEU A 109 -15.91 -6.48 8.32
CA LEU A 109 -14.63 -7.06 8.71
C LEU A 109 -13.62 -5.97 9.10
N PRO A 110 -13.04 -6.00 10.32
CA PRO A 110 -11.94 -5.10 10.67
C PRO A 110 -10.65 -5.47 9.94
N LEU A 111 -9.87 -4.46 9.57
CA LEU A 111 -8.62 -4.65 8.83
C LEU A 111 -7.59 -5.47 9.62
N GLU A 112 -7.52 -5.27 10.95
CA GLU A 112 -6.62 -6.03 11.81
C GLU A 112 -6.97 -7.52 11.83
N GLN A 113 -8.26 -7.86 11.78
CA GLN A 113 -8.71 -9.25 11.72
C GLN A 113 -8.35 -9.91 10.39
N LEU A 114 -8.46 -9.17 9.27
CA LEU A 114 -8.01 -9.65 7.97
C LEU A 114 -6.50 -9.93 8.02
N LEU A 115 -5.72 -8.96 8.49
CA LEU A 115 -4.26 -9.07 8.58
C LEU A 115 -3.83 -10.27 9.42
N GLY A 116 -4.44 -10.44 10.60
CA GLY A 116 -4.17 -11.59 11.47
C GLY A 116 -4.49 -12.93 10.82
N SER A 117 -5.60 -13.02 10.06
CA SER A 117 -5.96 -14.24 9.33
C SER A 117 -4.98 -14.56 8.21
N LEU A 118 -4.47 -13.54 7.51
CA LEU A 118 -3.48 -13.70 6.45
C LEU A 118 -2.12 -14.11 7.01
N MET A 119 -1.64 -13.47 8.07
CA MET A 119 -0.36 -13.81 8.73
C MET A 119 -0.35 -15.24 9.30
N MET A 120 -1.46 -15.66 9.91
CA MET A 120 -1.62 -17.03 10.41
C MET A 120 -1.54 -18.06 9.27
N HIS A 121 -2.18 -17.76 8.14
CA HIS A 121 -2.11 -18.61 6.97
C HIS A 121 -0.69 -18.66 6.37
N GLU A 122 0.01 -17.53 6.29
CA GLU A 122 1.39 -17.47 5.82
C GLU A 122 2.31 -18.39 6.63
N THR A 123 2.16 -18.37 7.96
CA THR A 123 2.93 -19.22 8.88
C THR A 123 2.65 -20.70 8.62
N SER A 124 1.39 -21.05 8.37
CA SER A 124 1.00 -22.42 8.02
C SER A 124 1.52 -22.85 6.65
N MET A 125 1.55 -21.96 5.66
CA MET A 125 2.10 -22.29 4.33
C MET A 125 3.60 -22.58 4.40
N LYS A 126 4.36 -21.72 5.11
CA LYS A 126 5.81 -21.89 5.31
C LYS A 126 6.15 -23.18 6.06
N SER A 127 5.31 -23.61 7.01
CA SER A 127 5.53 -24.88 7.73
C SER A 127 5.32 -26.10 6.81
N HIS A 128 4.32 -26.06 5.92
CA HIS A 128 4.09 -27.11 4.92
C HIS A 128 5.22 -27.20 3.89
N GLU A 129 5.74 -26.09 3.38
CA GLU A 129 6.88 -26.07 2.45
C GLU A 129 8.13 -26.75 3.04
N HIS A 130 8.42 -26.50 4.33
CA HIS A 130 9.55 -27.16 5.01
C HIS A 130 9.36 -28.67 5.16
N VAL A 131 8.13 -29.14 5.34
CA VAL A 131 7.81 -30.58 5.46
C VAL A 131 7.92 -31.26 4.10
N ASP A 132 7.43 -30.63 3.03
CA ASP A 132 7.48 -31.18 1.67
C ASP A 132 8.91 -31.18 1.11
N ALA A 133 9.71 -30.15 1.38
CA ALA A 133 11.13 -30.12 1.01
C ALA A 133 11.93 -31.24 1.68
N LYS A 134 11.62 -31.57 2.95
CA LYS A 134 12.25 -32.70 3.67
C LYS A 134 11.83 -34.05 3.09
N LYS A 135 10.54 -34.25 2.79
CA LYS A 135 10.06 -35.50 2.16
C LYS A 135 10.72 -35.75 0.80
N LYS A 136 10.83 -34.73 -0.06
CA LYS A 136 11.46 -34.86 -1.38
C LYS A 136 12.94 -35.27 -1.31
N LYS A 137 13.71 -34.70 -0.36
CA LYS A 137 15.12 -35.09 -0.14
C LYS A 137 15.25 -36.54 0.36
N THR A 138 14.38 -36.97 1.26
CA THR A 138 14.39 -38.35 1.79
C THR A 138 14.09 -39.39 0.71
N ILE A 139 13.20 -39.08 -0.24
CA ILE A 139 12.86 -40.00 -1.33
C ILE A 139 14.03 -40.13 -2.32
N ALA A 140 14.70 -39.03 -2.67
CA ALA A 140 15.87 -39.05 -3.56
C ALA A 140 17.05 -39.87 -2.98
N LEU A 141 17.24 -39.84 -1.66
CA LEU A 141 18.31 -40.59 -0.98
C LEU A 141 18.03 -42.10 -0.87
N ARG A 142 16.77 -42.55 -1.04
CA ARG A 142 16.40 -43.98 -0.99
C ARG A 142 16.38 -44.66 -2.35
N ALA A 143 16.58 -43.91 -3.44
CA ALA A 143 16.55 -44.41 -4.81
C ALA A 143 17.96 -44.63 -5.41
N SER A 144 19.02 -44.60 -4.59
CA SER A 144 20.41 -44.88 -4.99
C SER A 144 20.88 -46.24 -4.46
#